data_AF-A0A969MYS1-F1
#
_entry.id   AF-A0A969MYS1-F1
#
_cell.length_a   1.000
_cell.length_b   1.000
_cell.length_c   1.000
_cell.angle_alpha   90.00
_cell.angle_beta   90.00
_cell.angle_gamma   90.00
#
_symmetry.space_group_name_H-M   'P 1'
#
loop_
_entity.id
_entity.type
_entity.pdbx_description
1 polymer ?
#
loop_
_entity_poly.entity_id
_entity_poly.type
_entity_poly.pdbx_seq_one_letter_code
_entity_poly.pdbx_strand_id
1 'polypeptide(L)'
;MIDPIQPIVLPPAQNPQQEGKWLQQALHTWLDQEFLPEPINQKIAQRAAQIFVRQRMEGENDLGSLVIAIVTEMQAFDFSKSFYGEFAIANAVSDLLLDSLGIERCCGQ
;
A
#
# COMPACT_ATOMS: atom_id res chain seq x y z
N MET A 1 -32.72 -0.48 8.31
CA MET A 1 -31.43 -0.97 8.86
C MET A 1 -30.41 -0.71 7.78
N ILE A 2 -29.29 -0.07 8.12
CA ILE A 2 -28.19 0.17 7.17
C ILE A 2 -27.32 -1.08 7.26
N ASP A 3 -27.21 -1.83 6.17
CA ASP A 3 -26.34 -2.99 6.14
C ASP A 3 -24.87 -2.53 6.27
N PRO A 4 -24.07 -3.18 7.12
CA PRO A 4 -22.68 -2.80 7.30
C PRO A 4 -21.89 -3.07 6.02
N ILE A 5 -21.04 -2.11 5.65
CA ILE A 5 -20.12 -2.26 4.52
C ILE A 5 -19.20 -3.46 4.82
N GLN A 6 -19.18 -4.42 3.89
CA GLN A 6 -18.33 -5.60 4.03
C GLN A 6 -16.86 -5.21 3.81
N PRO A 7 -15.94 -5.77 4.62
CA PRO A 7 -14.52 -5.53 4.43
C PRO A 7 -14.02 -6.10 3.10
N ILE A 8 -13.00 -5.47 2.53
CA ILE A 8 -12.27 -6.01 1.38
C ILE A 8 -11.12 -6.85 1.93
N VAL A 9 -11.10 -8.13 1.59
CA VAL A 9 -10.13 -9.09 2.10
C VAL A 9 -9.34 -9.67 0.94
N LEU A 10 -8.02 -9.57 1.02
CA LEU A 10 -7.11 -10.22 0.08
C LEU A 10 -7.16 -11.74 0.26
N PRO A 11 -6.90 -12.53 -0.80
CA PRO A 11 -6.66 -13.96 -0.64
C PRO A 11 -5.55 -14.23 0.39
N PRO A 12 -5.62 -15.35 1.13
CA PRO A 12 -4.55 -15.74 2.04
C PRO A 12 -3.19 -15.72 1.35
N ALA A 13 -2.21 -15.11 2.00
CA ALA A 13 -0.88 -14.97 1.42
C ALA A 13 -0.24 -16.33 1.16
N GLN A 14 0.16 -16.57 -0.10
CA GLN A 14 0.86 -17.80 -0.49
C GLN A 14 2.38 -17.62 -0.40
N ASN A 15 2.86 -16.43 -0.77
CA ASN A 15 4.25 -16.06 -0.66
C ASN A 15 4.35 -14.56 -0.34
N PRO A 16 4.28 -14.18 0.95
CA PRO A 16 4.32 -12.79 1.39
C PRO A 16 5.51 -12.03 0.82
N GLN A 17 6.69 -12.66 0.71
CA GLN A 17 7.90 -12.00 0.22
C GLN A 17 7.79 -11.67 -1.28
N GLN A 18 7.17 -12.53 -2.08
CA GLN A 18 6.93 -12.27 -3.50
C GLN A 18 5.89 -11.16 -3.68
N GLU A 19 4.80 -11.19 -2.89
CA GLU A 19 3.80 -10.11 -2.87
C GLU A 19 4.43 -8.77 -2.49
N GLY A 20 5.33 -8.75 -1.50
CA GLY A 20 6.07 -7.56 -1.09
C GLY A 20 6.99 -7.01 -2.19
N LYS A 21 7.69 -7.88 -2.93
CA LYS A 21 8.52 -7.44 -4.07
C LYS A 21 7.68 -6.79 -5.15
N TRP A 22 6.54 -7.38 -5.46
CA TRP A 22 5.58 -6.78 -6.39
C TRP A 22 5.10 -5.42 -5.89
N LEU A 23 4.67 -5.32 -4.62
CA LEU A 23 4.17 -4.07 -4.05
C LEU A 23 5.24 -2.98 -4.06
N GLN A 24 6.49 -3.32 -3.71
CA GLN A 24 7.61 -2.39 -3.77
C GLN A 24 7.80 -1.82 -5.18
N GLN A 25 7.79 -2.69 -6.21
CA GLN A 25 7.99 -2.28 -7.60
C GLN A 25 6.82 -1.44 -8.12
N ALA A 26 5.59 -1.87 -7.83
CA ALA A 26 4.37 -1.19 -8.23
C ALA A 26 4.27 0.19 -7.58
N LEU A 27 4.49 0.28 -6.27
CA LEU A 27 4.46 1.56 -5.55
C LEU A 27 5.58 2.49 -5.99
N HIS A 28 6.80 1.99 -6.20
CA HIS A 28 7.89 2.82 -6.72
C HIS A 28 7.55 3.41 -8.09
N THR A 29 7.02 2.58 -8.99
CA THR A 29 6.58 3.02 -10.33
C THR A 29 5.46 4.06 -10.23
N TRP A 30 4.49 3.83 -9.36
CA TRP A 30 3.39 4.78 -9.14
C TRP A 30 3.90 6.12 -8.59
N LEU A 31 4.83 6.11 -7.63
CA LEU A 31 5.41 7.34 -7.08
C LEU A 31 6.18 8.14 -8.13
N ASP A 32 6.93 7.48 -9.01
CA ASP A 32 7.67 8.12 -10.11
C ASP A 32 6.75 8.64 -11.23
N GLN A 33 5.50 8.17 -11.29
CA GLN A 33 4.49 8.61 -12.26
C GLN A 33 3.63 9.75 -11.72
N GLU A 34 3.17 9.63 -10.48
CA GLU A 34 2.32 10.62 -9.81
C GLU A 34 3.12 11.86 -9.39
N PHE A 35 4.39 11.66 -9.04
CA PHE A 35 5.29 12.71 -8.61
C PHE A 35 6.55 12.73 -9.47
N LEU A 36 7.49 13.61 -9.13
CA LEU A 36 8.81 13.61 -9.76
C LEU A 36 9.60 12.37 -9.31
N PRO A 37 10.29 11.69 -10.24
CA PRO A 37 11.22 10.62 -9.90
C PRO A 37 12.32 11.13 -8.98
N GLU A 38 12.34 10.63 -7.76
CA GLU A 38 13.27 11.06 -6.71
C GLU A 38 13.89 9.84 -6.02
N PRO A 39 15.18 9.88 -5.62
CA PRO A 39 15.83 8.75 -4.95
C PRO A 39 15.13 8.30 -3.65
N ILE A 40 14.33 9.18 -3.04
CA ILE A 40 13.56 8.86 -1.82
C ILE A 40 12.40 7.90 -2.12
N ASN A 41 11.85 7.92 -3.34
CA ASN A 41 10.70 7.10 -3.74
C ASN A 41 11.00 5.61 -3.55
N GLN A 42 12.21 5.18 -3.91
CA GLN A 42 12.65 3.80 -3.72
C GLN A 42 12.66 3.40 -2.23
N LYS A 43 13.11 4.29 -1.34
CA LYS A 43 13.17 4.02 0.11
C LYS A 43 11.77 3.96 0.72
N ILE A 44 10.88 4.85 0.29
CA ILE A 44 9.49 4.88 0.70
C ILE A 44 8.78 3.59 0.28
N ALA A 45 8.93 3.20 -0.99
CA ALA A 45 8.34 1.96 -1.51
C ALA A 45 8.87 0.71 -0.80
N GLN A 46 10.18 0.67 -0.52
CA GLN A 46 10.79 -0.42 0.25
C GLN A 46 10.22 -0.49 1.67
N ARG A 47 10.06 0.65 2.36
CA ARG A 47 9.53 0.69 3.72
C ARG A 47 8.07 0.23 3.79
N ALA A 48 7.22 0.72 2.89
CA ALA A 48 5.82 0.30 2.80
C ALA A 48 5.69 -1.20 2.51
N ALA A 49 6.50 -1.74 1.59
CA ALA A 49 6.50 -3.16 1.29
C ALA A 49 6.94 -4.02 2.48
N GLN A 50 7.92 -3.58 3.29
CA GLN A 50 8.33 -4.30 4.50
C GLN A 50 7.19 -4.38 5.53
N ILE A 51 6.46 -3.28 5.73
CA ILE A 51 5.29 -3.23 6.62
C ILE A 51 4.22 -4.22 6.14
N PHE A 52 3.87 -4.14 4.85
CA PHE A 52 2.92 -5.05 4.23
C PHE A 52 3.33 -6.52 4.40
N VAL A 53 4.56 -6.89 4.05
CA VAL A 53 5.05 -8.28 4.19
C VAL A 53 4.93 -8.78 5.62
N ARG A 54 5.25 -7.93 6.60
CA ARG A 54 5.13 -8.27 8.01
C ARG A 54 3.68 -8.59 8.40
N GLN A 55 2.74 -7.71 8.04
CA GLN A 55 1.32 -7.93 8.29
C GLN A 55 0.78 -9.20 7.60
N ARG A 56 1.19 -9.45 6.34
CA ARG A 56 0.81 -10.65 5.60
C ARG A 56 1.34 -11.93 6.27
N MET A 57 2.56 -11.91 6.80
CA MET A 57 3.13 -13.03 7.56
C MET A 57 2.45 -13.23 8.92
N GLU A 58 1.91 -12.17 9.52
CA GLU A 58 1.09 -12.22 10.74
C GLU A 58 -0.34 -12.72 10.47
N GLY A 59 -0.69 -12.97 9.21
CA GLY A 59 -1.99 -13.51 8.79
C GLY A 59 -3.05 -12.44 8.50
N GLU A 60 -2.67 -11.16 8.48
CA GLU A 60 -3.57 -10.08 8.13
C GLU A 60 -3.85 -10.06 6.61
N ASN A 61 -5.13 -10.01 6.27
CA ASN A 61 -5.63 -10.01 4.89
C ASN A 61 -6.68 -8.92 4.65
N ASP A 62 -7.20 -8.27 5.70
CA ASP A 62 -8.11 -7.14 5.56
C ASP A 62 -7.37 -5.94 5.00
N LEU A 63 -7.87 -5.41 3.89
CA LEU A 63 -7.27 -4.26 3.21
C LEU A 63 -7.22 -3.04 4.13
N GLY A 64 -8.28 -2.80 4.90
CA GLY A 64 -8.35 -1.68 5.84
C GLY A 64 -7.27 -1.76 6.91
N SER A 65 -7.12 -2.92 7.56
CA SER A 65 -6.05 -3.19 8.53
C SER A 65 -4.66 -2.99 7.92
N LEU A 66 -4.42 -3.49 6.71
CA LEU A 66 -3.14 -3.34 6.01
C LEU A 66 -2.80 -1.86 5.75
N VAL A 67 -3.79 -1.09 5.27
CA VAL A 67 -3.64 0.36 5.01
C VAL A 67 -3.41 1.13 6.32
N ILE A 68 -4.14 0.78 7.39
CA ILE A 68 -3.95 1.38 8.73
C ILE A 68 -2.55 1.09 9.27
N ALA A 69 -2.05 -0.13 9.11
CA ALA A 69 -0.70 -0.48 9.53
C ALA A 69 0.36 0.34 8.77
N ILE A 70 0.19 0.49 7.45
CA ILE A 70 1.11 1.29 6.61
C ILE A 70 1.10 2.75 7.05
N VAL A 71 -0.07 3.40 7.16
CA VAL A 71 -0.11 4.82 7.54
C VAL A 71 0.51 5.03 8.94
N THR A 72 0.20 4.15 9.90
CA THR A 72 0.68 4.26 11.28
C THR A 72 2.20 4.10 11.35
N GLU A 73 2.76 3.12 10.67
CA GLU A 73 4.21 2.88 10.72
C GLU A 73 5.02 3.85 9.86
N MET A 74 4.43 4.39 8.79
CA MET A 74 5.07 5.38 7.94
C MET A 74 5.14 6.76 8.61
N GLN A 75 4.36 7.05 9.66
CA GLN A 75 4.53 8.29 10.46
C GLN A 75 5.94 8.45 11.04
N ALA A 76 6.66 7.34 11.27
CA ALA A 76 8.04 7.37 11.74
C ALA A 76 9.08 7.57 10.62
N PHE A 77 8.65 7.63 9.35
CA PHE A 77 9.53 7.86 8.21
C PHE A 77 9.75 9.36 7.98
N ASP A 78 10.99 9.73 7.64
CA ASP A 78 11.36 11.11 7.31
C ASP A 78 11.00 11.44 5.84
N PHE A 79 9.85 12.09 5.67
CA PHE A 79 9.36 12.60 4.38
C PHE A 79 9.87 14.01 4.03
N SER A 80 10.83 14.58 4.77
CA SER A 80 11.35 15.94 4.48
C SER A 80 11.96 16.11 3.08
N LYS A 81 12.27 14.99 2.41
CA LYS A 81 12.81 14.93 1.05
C LYS A 81 11.77 14.53 -0.01
N SER A 82 10.48 14.48 0.34
CA SER A 82 9.37 14.22 -0.59
C SER A 82 8.33 15.34 -0.54
N PHE A 83 7.47 15.38 -1.57
CA PHE A 83 6.36 16.33 -1.67
C PHE A 83 5.04 15.81 -1.07
N TYR A 84 5.07 14.59 -0.55
CA TYR A 84 3.92 13.84 -0.07
C TYR A 84 4.31 13.11 1.22
N GLY A 85 3.30 12.65 1.96
CA GLY A 85 3.46 11.96 3.24
C GLY A 85 2.83 10.57 3.29
N GLU A 86 2.76 10.01 4.49
CA GLU A 86 2.28 8.67 4.79
C GLU A 86 0.88 8.36 4.25
N PHE A 87 -0.03 9.33 4.27
CA PHE A 87 -1.39 9.15 3.77
C PHE A 87 -1.43 8.92 2.25
N ALA A 88 -0.58 9.61 1.48
CA ALA A 88 -0.49 9.40 0.05
C ALA A 88 0.00 7.98 -0.26
N ILE A 89 0.95 7.48 0.54
CA ILE A 89 1.48 6.12 0.41
C ILE A 89 0.42 5.08 0.75
N ALA A 90 -0.30 5.27 1.86
CA ALA A 90 -1.35 4.35 2.28
C ALA A 90 -2.48 4.27 1.24
N ASN A 91 -2.89 5.40 0.67
CA ASN A 91 -3.89 5.44 -0.40
C ASN A 91 -3.39 4.76 -1.68
N ALA A 92 -2.16 5.06 -2.12
CA ALA A 92 -1.58 4.42 -3.29
C ALA A 92 -1.48 2.90 -3.12
N VAL A 93 -1.08 2.42 -1.94
CA VAL A 93 -1.07 0.98 -1.65
C VAL A 93 -2.48 0.39 -1.70
N SER A 94 -3.48 1.05 -1.12
CA SER A 94 -4.87 0.61 -1.20
C SER A 94 -5.30 0.44 -2.66
N ASP A 95 -5.05 1.45 -3.48
CA ASP A 95 -5.38 1.49 -4.89
C ASP A 95 -4.68 0.41 -5.72
N LEU A 96 -3.40 0.13 -5.44
CA LEU A 96 -2.66 -0.94 -6.10
C LEU A 96 -3.17 -2.33 -5.70
N LEU A 97 -3.56 -2.51 -4.44
CA LEU A 97 -4.14 -3.77 -3.97
C LEU A 97 -5.52 -4.02 -4.56
N LEU A 98 -6.37 -2.99 -4.64
CA LEU A 98 -7.67 -3.09 -5.32
C LEU A 98 -7.52 -3.49 -6.78
N ASP A 99 -6.59 -2.87 -7.51
CA ASP A 99 -6.28 -3.24 -8.90
C ASP A 99 -5.83 -4.70 -9.01
N SER A 100 -5.01 -5.17 -8.07
CA SER A 100 -4.53 -6.57 -8.05
C SER A 100 -5.68 -7.58 -7.85
N LEU A 101 -6.77 -7.16 -7.21
CA LEU A 101 -7.99 -7.96 -7.02
C LEU A 101 -8.98 -7.84 -8.18
N GLY A 102 -8.69 -6.99 -9.18
CA GLY A 102 -9.60 -6.68 -10.28
C GLY A 102 -10.85 -5.90 -9.83
N ILE A 103 -10.78 -5.21 -8.69
CA ILE A 103 -11.86 -4.36 -8.20
C ILE A 103 -11.69 -2.99 -8.84
N GLU A 104 -12.64 -2.59 -9.68
CA GLU A 104 -12.64 -1.25 -10.27
C GLU A 104 -12.75 -0.17 -9.20
N ARG A 105 -11.85 0.81 -9.28
CA ARG A 105 -11.88 1.99 -8.42
C ARG A 105 -13.16 2.78 -8.72
N CYS A 106 -13.97 3.02 -7.70
CA CYS A 106 -15.08 3.95 -7.85
C CYS A 106 -14.54 5.38 -7.90
N CYS A 107 -14.60 5.97 -9.10
CA CYS A 107 -14.28 7.35 -9.50
C CYS A 107 -12.82 7.60 -9.95
N GLY A 108 -12.69 8.08 -11.19
CA GLY A 108 -11.43 8.47 -11.82
C GLY A 108 -11.24 7.90 -13.24
N GLN A 109 -12.08 8.35 -14.19
CA GLN A 109 -11.72 8.39 -15.62
C GLN A 109 -11.32 9.82 -15.98
#